data_AF-X1M9F6-F1
#
_entry.id   AF-X1M9F6-F1
#
_cell.length_a   1.000
_cell.length_b   1.000
_cell.length_c   1.000
_cell.angle_alpha   90.00
_cell.angle_beta   90.00
_cell.angle_gamma   90.00
#
_symmetry.space_group_name_H-M   'P 1'
#
loop_
_entity.id
_entity.type
_entity.pdbx_description
1 polymer ?
#
loop_
_entity_poly.entity_id
_entity_poly.type
_entity_poly.pdbx_seq_one_letter_code
_entity_poly.pdbx_strand_id
1 'polypeptide(L)'
;MASKNLKAIAVKGTGEITVNEPDKFKEVAKNAISYVRKSKANHTKYGTAQYTAIMNELGCYPTRNFQTGVFDGIDTITAEYMRENFFVKNQACFRCPVACSQLCEVKEGNFKGAKSDPEYETIGALGAVCGVSDFAAIIKVNEICDELGIDTMSVGVIIGFAMELFERGYITKKDTGGLELKFGNGVAMVNMIEKIAKREDIGDLLAEDNGLTSLPISS
;
A
#
# COMPACT_ATOMS: atom_id res chain seq x y z
N MET A 1 0.40 15.66 13.28
CA MET A 1 1.43 15.50 14.33
C MET A 1 2.59 16.46 14.13
N ALA A 2 3.24 16.43 12.96
CA ALA A 2 4.38 17.29 12.63
C ALA A 2 4.10 18.80 12.79
N SER A 3 2.93 19.30 12.36
CA SER A 3 2.55 20.72 12.52
C SER A 3 2.45 21.20 13.97
N LYS A 4 2.45 20.28 14.94
CA LYS A 4 2.50 20.57 16.38
C LYS A 4 3.85 20.23 17.01
N ASN A 5 4.88 20.00 16.18
CA ASN A 5 6.21 19.54 16.60
C ASN A 5 6.19 18.28 17.48
N LEU A 6 5.18 17.41 17.32
CA LEU A 6 5.03 16.16 18.06
C LEU A 6 5.54 14.98 17.22
N LYS A 7 6.69 14.40 17.59
CA LYS A 7 7.30 13.27 16.85
C LYS A 7 6.65 11.92 17.16
N ALA A 8 6.35 11.65 18.43
CA ALA A 8 5.81 10.36 18.87
C ALA A 8 5.02 10.49 20.17
N ILE A 9 4.20 9.49 20.47
CA ILE A 9 3.54 9.30 21.78
C ILE A 9 3.88 7.89 22.25
N ALA A 10 4.51 7.76 23.42
CA ALA A 10 4.82 6.48 24.04
C ALA A 10 3.85 6.19 25.19
N VAL A 11 3.24 5.00 25.20
CA VAL A 11 2.25 4.60 26.21
C VAL A 11 2.64 3.26 26.83
N LYS A 12 2.62 3.18 28.16
CA LYS A 12 2.77 1.94 28.94
C LYS A 12 1.68 1.88 30.01
N GLY A 13 0.87 0.83 29.98
CA GLY A 13 -0.17 0.57 30.98
C GLY A 13 0.00 -0.82 31.59
N THR A 14 -0.09 -0.92 32.91
CA THR A 14 -0.10 -2.18 33.67
C THR A 14 -1.39 -2.36 34.49
N GLY A 15 -2.34 -1.43 34.33
CA GLY A 15 -3.63 -1.50 35.00
C GLY A 15 -4.52 -2.58 34.41
N GLU A 16 -5.51 -3.00 35.19
CA GLU A 16 -6.50 -3.97 34.76
C GLU A 16 -7.70 -3.28 34.09
N ILE A 17 -8.29 -3.95 33.11
CA ILE A 17 -9.56 -3.53 32.50
C ILE A 17 -10.68 -4.29 33.21
N THR A 18 -11.46 -3.59 34.03
CA THR A 18 -12.60 -4.17 34.74
C THR A 18 -13.80 -4.33 33.81
N VAL A 19 -14.45 -5.50 33.85
CA VAL A 19 -15.68 -5.80 33.10
C VAL A 19 -16.79 -6.21 34.06
N ASN A 20 -18.03 -5.79 33.78
CA ASN A 20 -19.18 -5.97 34.69
C ASN A 20 -19.54 -7.44 34.95
N GLU A 21 -19.52 -8.28 33.90
CA GLU A 21 -19.83 -9.73 33.98
C GLU A 21 -18.65 -10.56 33.41
N PRO A 22 -17.58 -10.81 34.18
CA PRO A 22 -16.35 -11.42 33.65
C PRO A 22 -16.53 -12.80 33.01
N ASP A 23 -17.36 -13.67 33.59
CA ASP A 23 -17.52 -15.03 33.09
C ASP A 23 -18.37 -15.08 31.83
N LYS A 24 -19.42 -14.26 31.76
CA LYS A 24 -20.19 -14.04 30.53
C LYS A 24 -19.34 -13.43 29.42
N PHE A 25 -18.48 -12.46 29.75
CA PHE A 25 -17.55 -11.89 28.78
C PHE A 25 -16.59 -12.96 28.22
N LYS A 26 -16.01 -13.81 29.08
CA LYS A 26 -15.16 -14.92 28.64
C LYS A 26 -15.88 -15.88 27.71
N GLU A 27 -17.14 -16.22 28.02
CA GLU A 27 -17.96 -17.09 27.17
C GLU A 27 -18.20 -16.47 25.79
N VAL A 28 -18.67 -15.23 25.75
CA VAL A 28 -18.91 -14.49 24.49
C VAL A 28 -17.62 -14.36 23.68
N ALA A 29 -16.51 -13.98 24.33
CA ALA A 29 -15.21 -13.85 23.67
C ALA A 29 -14.74 -15.19 23.08
N LYS A 30 -14.90 -16.30 23.80
CA LYS A 30 -14.55 -17.64 23.31
C LYS A 30 -15.36 -18.01 22.06
N ASN A 31 -16.67 -17.75 22.10
CA ASN A 31 -17.56 -18.03 20.97
C ASN A 31 -17.23 -17.14 19.76
N ALA A 32 -16.98 -15.85 19.98
CA ALA A 32 -16.56 -14.91 18.94
C ALA A 32 -15.22 -15.32 18.29
N ILE A 33 -14.22 -15.70 19.09
CA ILE A 33 -12.93 -16.17 18.59
C ILE A 33 -13.11 -17.44 17.73
N SER A 34 -13.90 -18.40 18.20
CA SER A 34 -14.19 -19.63 17.44
C SER A 34 -14.89 -19.32 16.11
N TYR A 35 -15.89 -18.45 16.13
CA TYR A 35 -16.62 -18.03 14.94
C TYR A 35 -15.74 -17.29 13.94
N VAL A 36 -14.94 -16.32 14.40
CA VAL A 36 -14.08 -15.50 13.53
C VAL A 36 -12.98 -16.34 12.89
N ARG A 37 -12.37 -17.28 13.61
CA ARG A 37 -11.38 -18.22 13.01
C ARG A 37 -11.95 -19.01 11.83
N LYS A 38 -13.23 -19.38 11.89
CA LYS A 38 -13.92 -20.11 10.82
C LYS A 38 -14.33 -19.18 9.68
N SER A 39 -15.02 -18.09 10.00
CA SER A 39 -15.58 -17.16 9.01
C SER A 39 -14.53 -16.30 8.29
N LYS A 40 -13.35 -16.13 8.86
CA LYS A 40 -12.24 -15.33 8.29
C LYS A 40 -11.02 -16.17 7.91
N ALA A 41 -11.18 -17.48 7.70
CA ALA A 41 -10.11 -18.37 7.29
C ALA A 41 -9.36 -17.89 6.03
N ASN A 42 -10.08 -17.33 5.05
CA ASN A 42 -9.44 -16.75 3.86
C ASN A 42 -8.63 -15.49 4.15
N HIS A 43 -9.04 -14.66 5.12
CA HIS A 43 -8.23 -13.50 5.52
C HIS A 43 -6.95 -13.96 6.23
N THR A 44 -7.01 -15.03 7.02
CA THR A 44 -5.80 -15.67 7.55
C THR A 44 -4.93 -16.19 6.41
N LYS A 45 -5.52 -16.86 5.41
CA LYS A 45 -4.75 -17.46 4.32
C LYS A 45 -4.15 -16.45 3.37
N TYR A 46 -4.86 -15.38 3.01
CA TYR A 46 -4.47 -14.51 1.89
C TYR A 46 -4.41 -13.02 2.25
N GLY A 47 -4.72 -12.64 3.50
CA GLY A 47 -4.89 -11.24 3.87
C GLY A 47 -6.02 -10.58 3.07
N THR A 48 -5.99 -9.26 2.97
CA THR A 48 -6.93 -8.53 2.10
C THR A 48 -6.57 -8.67 0.63
N ALA A 49 -5.32 -9.00 0.29
CA ALA A 49 -4.88 -9.22 -1.09
C ALA A 49 -5.74 -10.22 -1.88
N GLN A 50 -6.52 -11.08 -1.20
CA GLN A 50 -7.54 -11.95 -1.81
C GLN A 50 -8.52 -11.21 -2.76
N TYR A 51 -8.63 -9.89 -2.64
CA TYR A 51 -9.52 -9.07 -3.45
C TYR A 51 -8.91 -8.60 -4.78
N THR A 52 -7.60 -8.72 -5.01
CA THR A 52 -6.97 -8.16 -6.24
C THR A 52 -7.51 -8.83 -7.52
N ALA A 53 -7.44 -10.16 -7.60
CA ALA A 53 -7.87 -10.90 -8.79
C ALA A 53 -9.37 -10.75 -9.08
N ILE A 54 -10.23 -10.87 -8.06
CA ILE A 54 -11.68 -10.79 -8.23
C ILE A 54 -12.15 -9.39 -8.63
N MET A 55 -11.53 -8.33 -8.09
CA MET A 55 -11.85 -6.96 -8.49
C MET A 55 -11.45 -6.69 -9.94
N ASN A 56 -10.36 -7.30 -10.40
CA ASN A 56 -9.92 -7.23 -11.79
C ASN A 56 -10.87 -7.98 -12.74
N GLU A 57 -11.29 -9.18 -12.37
CA GLU A 57 -12.25 -10.00 -13.12
C GLU A 57 -13.61 -9.30 -13.27
N LEU A 58 -14.06 -8.62 -12.22
CA LEU A 58 -15.29 -7.83 -12.22
C LEU A 58 -15.17 -6.52 -13.02
N GLY A 59 -13.99 -6.17 -13.53
CA GLY A 59 -13.75 -4.92 -14.25
C GLY A 59 -13.83 -3.67 -13.37
N CYS A 60 -13.56 -3.81 -12.07
CA CYS A 60 -13.61 -2.73 -11.08
C CYS A 60 -12.29 -2.53 -10.34
N TYR A 61 -11.16 -2.84 -10.98
CA TYR A 61 -9.82 -2.64 -10.45
C TYR A 61 -9.14 -1.41 -11.08
N PRO A 62 -9.08 -0.27 -10.36
CA PRO A 62 -8.55 0.98 -10.90
C PRO A 62 -7.16 0.82 -11.49
N THR A 63 -7.02 1.14 -12.77
CA THR A 63 -5.80 0.88 -13.53
C THR A 63 -5.37 2.12 -14.30
N ARG A 64 -4.06 2.43 -14.27
CA ARG A 64 -3.42 3.58 -14.93
C ARG A 64 -4.17 4.87 -14.64
N ASN A 65 -4.20 5.28 -13.37
CA ASN A 65 -4.96 6.45 -12.89
C ASN A 65 -6.45 6.41 -13.32
N PHE A 66 -7.13 5.29 -13.05
CA PHE A 66 -8.56 5.08 -13.31
C PHE A 66 -8.99 5.17 -14.78
N GLN A 67 -8.07 5.06 -15.74
CA GLN A 67 -8.40 5.03 -17.17
C GLN A 67 -9.17 3.77 -17.58
N THR A 68 -9.01 2.68 -16.85
CA THR A 68 -9.74 1.43 -17.03
C THR A 68 -9.90 0.68 -15.70
N GLY A 69 -10.81 -0.28 -15.66
CA GLY A 69 -11.08 -1.14 -14.50
C GLY A 69 -10.44 -2.53 -14.57
N VAL A 70 -9.57 -2.78 -15.57
CA VAL A 70 -8.89 -4.06 -15.79
C VAL A 70 -7.39 -3.81 -15.99
N PHE A 71 -6.57 -4.55 -15.25
CA PHE A 71 -5.12 -4.54 -15.32
C PHE A 71 -4.60 -5.80 -15.99
N ASP A 72 -3.90 -5.63 -17.11
CA ASP A 72 -3.29 -6.74 -17.86
C ASP A 72 -2.20 -7.47 -17.05
N GLY A 73 -1.54 -6.77 -16.13
CA GLY A 73 -0.47 -7.32 -15.28
C GLY A 73 -0.95 -7.96 -13.98
N ILE A 74 -2.24 -8.32 -13.87
CA ILE A 74 -2.84 -8.78 -12.61
C ILE A 74 -2.16 -10.03 -12.04
N ASP A 75 -1.71 -10.95 -12.90
CA ASP A 75 -1.21 -12.27 -12.51
C ASP A 75 -0.02 -12.22 -11.55
N THR A 76 0.81 -11.18 -11.63
CA THR A 76 2.00 -11.00 -10.79
C THR A 76 1.75 -10.11 -9.57
N ILE A 77 0.50 -9.73 -9.29
CA ILE A 77 0.13 -8.97 -8.08
C ILE A 77 -1.08 -9.58 -7.35
N THR A 78 -1.36 -10.85 -7.62
CA THR A 78 -2.40 -11.62 -6.92
C THR A 78 -1.98 -12.06 -5.52
N ALA A 79 -2.95 -12.46 -4.70
CA ALA A 79 -2.66 -13.03 -3.38
C ALA A 79 -1.84 -14.33 -3.47
N GLU A 80 -2.15 -15.17 -4.47
CA GLU A 80 -1.43 -16.40 -4.78
C GLU A 80 0.03 -16.11 -5.14
N TYR A 81 0.26 -15.18 -6.06
CA TYR A 81 1.61 -14.80 -6.47
C TYR A 81 2.43 -14.22 -5.31
N MET A 82 1.83 -13.32 -4.52
CA MET A 82 2.45 -12.80 -3.29
C MET A 82 2.87 -13.95 -2.36
N ARG A 83 1.97 -14.93 -2.14
CA ARG A 83 2.22 -16.03 -1.20
C ARG A 83 3.26 -17.02 -1.67
N GLU A 84 3.34 -17.28 -2.96
CA GLU A 84 4.33 -18.18 -3.53
C GLU A 84 5.74 -17.57 -3.48
N ASN A 85 5.84 -16.27 -3.78
CA ASN A 85 7.14 -15.64 -4.04
C ASN A 85 7.70 -14.87 -2.83
N PHE A 86 6.87 -14.09 -2.14
CA PHE A 86 7.33 -13.08 -1.16
C PHE A 86 6.95 -13.37 0.29
N PHE A 87 5.89 -14.15 0.54
CA PHE A 87 5.39 -14.38 1.88
C PHE A 87 6.42 -15.01 2.83
N VAL A 88 6.46 -14.48 4.05
CA VAL A 88 7.29 -14.96 5.15
C VAL A 88 6.42 -15.59 6.23
N LYS A 89 5.46 -14.82 6.77
CA LYS A 89 4.57 -15.26 7.84
C LYS A 89 3.36 -14.33 7.97
N ASN A 90 2.34 -14.79 8.68
CA ASN A 90 1.27 -13.90 9.11
C ASN A 90 1.68 -13.09 10.35
N GLN A 91 1.13 -11.89 10.49
CA GLN A 91 1.19 -11.10 11.72
C GLN A 91 -0.22 -10.82 12.26
N ALA A 92 -0.34 -10.84 13.58
CA ALA A 92 -1.59 -10.60 14.29
C ALA A 92 -1.52 -9.30 15.06
N CYS A 93 -2.57 -8.48 14.92
CA CYS A 93 -2.84 -7.39 15.86
C CYS A 93 -3.09 -7.97 17.28
N PHE A 94 -3.09 -7.10 18.29
CA PHE A 94 -3.28 -7.49 19.68
C PHE A 94 -4.54 -8.35 19.88
N ARG A 95 -4.35 -9.59 20.37
CA ARG A 95 -5.39 -10.60 20.63
C ARG A 95 -6.25 -10.99 19.41
N CYS A 96 -5.89 -10.59 18.20
CA CYS A 96 -6.65 -10.92 16.99
C CYS A 96 -6.43 -12.39 16.61
N PRO A 97 -7.48 -13.21 16.46
CA PRO A 97 -7.35 -14.61 16.08
C PRO A 97 -7.24 -14.83 14.56
N VAL A 98 -7.35 -13.77 13.75
CA VAL A 98 -7.34 -13.84 12.27
C VAL A 98 -5.93 -13.81 11.71
N ALA A 99 -5.06 -12.94 12.25
CA ALA A 99 -3.70 -12.71 11.73
C ALA A 99 -3.69 -12.47 10.21
N CYS A 100 -4.40 -11.43 9.75
CA CYS A 100 -4.58 -11.17 8.31
C CYS A 100 -3.36 -10.56 7.63
N SER A 101 -2.53 -9.80 8.35
CA SER A 101 -1.33 -9.17 7.78
C SER A 101 -0.38 -10.25 7.23
N GLN A 102 0.06 -10.05 5.99
CA GLN A 102 0.89 -10.96 5.22
C GLN A 102 2.30 -10.38 5.11
N LEU A 103 3.16 -10.62 6.10
CA LEU A 103 4.54 -10.12 6.04
C LEU A 103 5.26 -10.74 4.84
N CYS A 104 5.77 -9.89 3.98
CA CYS A 104 6.49 -10.23 2.76
C CYS A 104 7.94 -9.75 2.81
N GLU A 105 8.80 -10.40 2.03
CA GLU A 105 10.21 -10.03 1.88
C GLU A 105 10.68 -10.26 0.44
N VAL A 106 11.37 -9.27 -0.11
CA VAL A 106 12.05 -9.38 -1.40
C VAL A 106 13.38 -10.11 -1.20
N LYS A 107 13.48 -11.36 -1.67
CA LYS A 107 14.64 -12.24 -1.42
C LYS A 107 15.81 -12.01 -2.39
N GLU A 108 15.51 -11.53 -3.59
CA GLU A 108 16.48 -11.37 -4.68
C GLU A 108 16.09 -10.26 -5.65
N GLY A 109 16.99 -9.95 -6.59
CA GLY A 109 16.76 -8.92 -7.60
C GLY A 109 16.83 -7.49 -7.06
N ASN A 110 16.18 -6.58 -7.79
CA ASN A 110 16.04 -5.20 -7.35
C ASN A 110 15.24 -5.15 -6.04
N PHE A 111 15.62 -4.22 -5.16
CA PHE A 111 14.97 -4.04 -3.85
C PHE A 111 15.11 -5.22 -2.87
N LYS A 112 16.05 -6.14 -3.13
CA LYS A 112 16.40 -7.20 -2.17
C LYS A 112 16.56 -6.66 -0.75
N GLY A 113 15.89 -7.33 0.18
CA GLY A 113 15.87 -6.98 1.60
C GLY A 113 14.68 -6.11 2.01
N ALA A 114 13.91 -5.57 1.07
CA ALA A 114 12.69 -4.83 1.38
C ALA A 114 11.65 -5.74 2.04
N LYS A 115 10.98 -5.24 3.07
CA LYS A 115 9.93 -5.95 3.83
C LYS A 115 8.76 -5.04 4.14
N SER A 116 7.56 -5.53 3.87
CA SER A 116 6.31 -4.89 4.28
C SER A 116 5.18 -5.93 4.28
N ASP A 117 3.99 -5.55 4.73
CA ASP A 117 2.77 -6.35 4.70
C ASP A 117 1.69 -5.68 3.83
N PRO A 118 1.86 -5.67 2.49
CA PRO A 118 0.98 -4.90 1.62
C PRO A 118 -0.45 -5.46 1.62
N GLU A 119 -1.39 -4.62 2.03
CA GLU A 119 -2.83 -4.86 1.97
C GLU A 119 -3.36 -4.60 0.53
N TYR A 120 -4.58 -5.02 0.23
CA TYR A 120 -5.24 -4.91 -1.08
C TYR A 120 -5.15 -3.49 -1.67
N GLU A 121 -5.46 -2.49 -0.87
CA GLU A 121 -5.45 -1.09 -1.28
C GLU A 121 -4.04 -0.63 -1.67
N THR A 122 -3.03 -1.04 -0.90
CA THR A 122 -1.61 -0.76 -1.19
C THR A 122 -1.18 -1.43 -2.49
N ILE A 123 -1.56 -2.70 -2.70
CA ILE A 123 -1.24 -3.43 -3.94
C ILE A 123 -1.92 -2.78 -5.15
N GLY A 124 -3.18 -2.36 -5.03
CA GLY A 124 -3.90 -1.69 -6.10
C GLY A 124 -3.33 -0.31 -6.44
N ALA A 125 -3.09 0.51 -5.42
CA ALA A 125 -2.63 1.90 -5.58
C ALA A 125 -1.18 1.98 -6.09
N LEU A 126 -0.29 1.10 -5.62
CA LEU A 126 1.11 1.07 -6.03
C LEU A 126 1.35 0.14 -7.23
N GLY A 127 0.41 -0.76 -7.53
CA GLY A 127 0.45 -1.65 -8.69
C GLY A 127 -0.37 -1.09 -9.84
N ALA A 128 -1.62 -1.53 -9.95
CA ALA A 128 -2.48 -1.27 -11.10
C ALA A 128 -2.70 0.22 -11.39
N VAL A 129 -2.91 1.06 -10.38
CA VAL A 129 -3.06 2.52 -10.55
C VAL A 129 -1.81 3.14 -11.19
N CYS A 130 -0.62 2.65 -10.85
CA CYS A 130 0.66 3.03 -11.47
C CYS A 130 1.02 2.18 -12.71
N GLY A 131 0.16 1.24 -13.11
CA GLY A 131 0.42 0.27 -14.18
C GLY A 131 1.60 -0.67 -13.90
N VAL A 132 2.05 -0.78 -12.65
CA VAL A 132 3.22 -1.56 -12.22
C VAL A 132 2.81 -2.98 -11.83
N SER A 133 3.44 -3.97 -12.45
CA SER A 133 3.24 -5.39 -12.15
C SER A 133 4.42 -6.03 -11.41
N ASP A 134 5.43 -5.23 -11.05
CA ASP A 134 6.57 -5.64 -10.22
C ASP A 134 6.20 -5.60 -8.73
N PHE A 135 5.88 -6.77 -8.16
CA PHE A 135 5.51 -6.88 -6.75
C PHE A 135 6.66 -6.51 -5.78
N ALA A 136 7.92 -6.66 -6.19
CA ALA A 136 9.05 -6.23 -5.37
C ALA A 136 9.12 -4.70 -5.24
N ALA A 137 8.80 -3.98 -6.32
CA ALA A 137 8.65 -2.52 -6.28
C ALA A 137 7.48 -2.09 -5.37
N ILE A 138 6.34 -2.81 -5.40
CA ILE A 138 5.20 -2.56 -4.50
C ILE A 138 5.60 -2.73 -3.03
N ILE A 139 6.29 -3.83 -2.68
CA ILE A 139 6.81 -4.04 -1.32
C ILE A 139 7.77 -2.91 -0.93
N LYS A 140 8.67 -2.51 -1.83
CA LYS A 140 9.66 -1.47 -1.53
C LYS A 140 9.01 -0.12 -1.25
N VAL A 141 8.01 0.28 -2.04
CA VAL A 141 7.30 1.54 -1.81
C VAL A 141 6.47 1.48 -0.53
N ASN A 142 5.82 0.35 -0.25
CA ASN A 142 5.11 0.16 1.01
C ASN A 142 6.05 0.25 2.23
N GLU A 143 7.23 -0.38 2.19
CA GLU A 143 8.24 -0.23 3.25
C GLU A 143 8.60 1.24 3.47
N ILE A 144 8.86 2.00 2.40
CA ILE A 144 9.14 3.44 2.48
C ILE A 144 7.96 4.19 3.10
N CYS A 145 6.72 3.87 2.71
CA CYS A 145 5.51 4.46 3.29
C CYS A 145 5.43 4.21 4.80
N ASP A 146 5.66 2.98 5.25
CA ASP A 146 5.58 2.60 6.66
C ASP A 146 6.67 3.29 7.49
N GLU A 147 7.89 3.37 6.97
CA GLU A 147 9.01 4.05 7.64
C GLU A 147 8.82 5.56 7.76
N LEU A 148 8.23 6.18 6.73
CA LEU A 148 8.07 7.63 6.64
C LEU A 148 6.70 8.12 7.15
N GLY A 149 5.74 7.22 7.37
CA GLY A 149 4.38 7.55 7.77
C GLY A 149 3.57 8.20 6.64
N ILE A 150 3.70 7.67 5.42
CA ILE A 150 2.99 8.13 4.21
C ILE A 150 1.87 7.14 3.89
N ASP A 151 0.70 7.65 3.53
CA ASP A 151 -0.42 6.80 3.08
C ASP A 151 -0.15 6.23 1.68
N THR A 152 -0.16 4.90 1.56
CA THR A 152 0.11 4.16 0.32
C THR A 152 -0.94 4.44 -0.75
N MET A 153 -2.21 4.62 -0.38
CA MET A 153 -3.27 4.92 -1.32
C MET A 153 -3.08 6.29 -1.95
N SER A 154 -2.96 7.33 -1.12
CA SER A 154 -2.80 8.70 -1.57
C SER A 154 -1.55 8.84 -2.44
N VAL A 155 -0.40 8.33 -1.99
CA VAL A 155 0.84 8.45 -2.77
C VAL A 155 0.79 7.64 -4.07
N GLY A 156 0.15 6.45 -4.08
CA GLY A 156 -0.03 5.66 -5.28
C GLY A 156 -0.89 6.37 -6.34
N VAL A 157 -2.00 6.99 -5.92
CA VAL A 157 -2.86 7.79 -6.81
C VAL A 157 -2.13 9.03 -7.32
N ILE A 158 -1.39 9.74 -6.45
CA ILE A 158 -0.60 10.92 -6.84
C ILE A 158 0.48 10.56 -7.86
N ILE A 159 1.19 9.44 -7.65
CA ILE A 159 2.20 8.97 -8.61
C ILE A 159 1.55 8.51 -9.91
N GLY A 160 0.43 7.78 -9.84
CA GLY A 160 -0.33 7.37 -11.03
C GLY A 160 -0.80 8.57 -11.86
N PHE A 161 -1.26 9.63 -11.21
CA PHE A 161 -1.59 10.89 -11.86
C PHE A 161 -0.36 11.56 -12.51
N ALA A 162 0.75 11.63 -11.79
CA ALA A 162 2.00 12.16 -12.34
C ALA A 162 2.49 11.35 -13.55
N MET A 163 2.33 10.02 -13.53
CA MET A 163 2.63 9.15 -14.67
C MET A 163 1.76 9.48 -15.89
N GLU A 164 0.47 9.75 -15.67
CA GLU A 164 -0.42 10.18 -16.74
C GLU A 164 -0.01 11.54 -17.32
N LEU A 165 0.32 12.52 -16.48
CA LEU A 165 0.80 13.82 -16.94
C LEU A 165 2.08 13.70 -17.76
N PHE A 166 2.98 12.81 -17.36
CA PHE A 166 4.22 12.55 -18.07
C PHE A 166 3.96 11.93 -19.45
N GLU A 167 3.09 10.92 -19.54
CA GLU A 167 2.72 10.31 -20.82
C GLU A 167 2.00 11.28 -21.75
N ARG A 168 1.19 12.19 -21.20
CA ARG A 168 0.51 13.26 -21.95
C ARG A 168 1.42 14.44 -22.30
N GLY A 169 2.65 14.48 -21.79
CA GLY A 169 3.64 15.52 -22.07
C GLY A 169 3.46 16.82 -21.30
N TYR A 170 2.60 16.84 -20.27
CA TYR A 170 2.42 18.02 -19.39
C TYR A 170 3.56 18.19 -18.39
N ILE A 171 4.22 17.09 -18.01
CA ILE A 171 5.47 17.11 -17.24
C ILE A 171 6.53 16.33 -18.00
N THR A 172 7.79 16.69 -17.80
CA THR A 172 8.93 16.16 -18.55
C THR A 172 9.96 15.55 -17.61
N LYS A 173 10.99 14.91 -18.18
CA LYS A 173 12.14 14.42 -17.40
C LYS A 173 12.82 15.53 -16.60
N LYS A 174 12.74 16.79 -17.04
CA LYS A 174 13.31 17.91 -16.31
C LYS A 174 12.58 18.13 -14.99
N ASP A 175 11.26 18.03 -14.99
CA ASP A 175 10.41 18.26 -13.83
C ASP A 175 10.53 17.12 -12.81
N THR A 176 10.77 15.89 -13.28
CA THR A 176 10.92 14.70 -12.43
C THR A 176 12.35 14.44 -11.93
N GLY A 177 13.28 15.37 -12.13
CA GLY A 177 14.68 15.19 -11.75
C GLY A 177 15.39 14.08 -12.55
N GLY A 178 14.96 13.86 -13.79
CA GLY A 178 15.52 12.88 -14.73
C GLY A 178 14.77 11.56 -14.83
N LEU A 179 13.75 11.34 -14.01
CA LEU A 179 13.00 10.08 -13.98
C LEU A 179 12.09 9.93 -15.22
N GLU A 180 12.12 8.75 -15.85
CA GLU A 180 11.11 8.36 -16.85
C GLU A 180 9.84 7.86 -16.15
N LEU A 181 9.01 8.79 -15.70
CA LEU A 181 7.81 8.50 -14.92
C LEU A 181 6.65 8.03 -15.81
N LYS A 182 6.82 6.92 -16.53
CA LYS A 182 5.77 6.28 -17.33
C LYS A 182 5.07 5.20 -16.51
N PHE A 183 3.80 4.90 -16.83
CA PHE A 183 3.11 3.76 -16.24
C PHE A 183 3.91 2.46 -16.45
N GLY A 184 3.93 1.61 -15.43
CA GLY A 184 4.68 0.35 -15.43
C GLY A 184 6.15 0.47 -15.03
N ASN A 185 6.70 1.68 -14.86
CA ASN A 185 8.07 1.84 -14.40
C ASN A 185 8.18 1.79 -12.86
N GLY A 186 8.31 0.58 -12.31
CA GLY A 186 8.43 0.35 -10.87
C GLY A 186 9.64 1.05 -10.21
N VAL A 187 10.78 1.14 -10.92
CA VAL A 187 11.98 1.83 -10.42
C VAL A 187 11.74 3.34 -10.32
N ALA A 188 11.10 3.94 -11.34
CA ALA A 188 10.75 5.36 -11.28
C ALA A 188 9.72 5.64 -10.17
N MET A 189 8.77 4.73 -9.93
CA MET A 189 7.82 4.84 -8.82
C MET A 189 8.53 4.85 -7.46
N VAL A 190 9.46 3.92 -7.22
CA VAL A 190 10.26 3.88 -5.97
C VAL A 190 11.07 5.16 -5.77
N ASN A 191 11.70 5.67 -6.82
CA ASN A 191 12.45 6.91 -6.72
C ASN A 191 11.55 8.14 -6.52
N MET A 192 10.34 8.14 -7.11
CA MET A 192 9.41 9.26 -6.99
C MET A 192 8.86 9.41 -5.58
N ILE A 193 8.54 8.32 -4.86
CA ILE A 193 8.10 8.44 -3.47
C ILE A 193 9.19 9.06 -2.57
N GLU A 194 10.47 8.74 -2.80
CA GLU A 194 11.55 9.37 -2.06
C GLU A 194 11.63 10.87 -2.33
N LYS A 195 11.42 11.29 -3.58
CA LYS A 195 11.37 12.72 -3.96
C LYS A 195 10.17 13.43 -3.34
N ILE A 196 9.00 12.79 -3.28
CA ILE A 196 7.83 13.32 -2.59
C ILE A 196 8.14 13.52 -1.10
N ALA A 197 8.70 12.50 -0.44
CA ALA A 197 9.03 12.58 0.98
C ALA A 197 10.09 13.64 1.31
N LYS A 198 11.09 13.81 0.43
CA LYS A 198 12.16 14.80 0.59
C LYS A 198 11.79 16.19 0.05
N ARG A 199 10.63 16.32 -0.61
CA ARG A 199 10.18 17.53 -1.31
C ARG A 199 11.21 18.04 -2.34
N GLU A 200 11.65 17.14 -3.20
CA GLU A 200 12.63 17.41 -4.25
C GLU A 200 11.98 17.43 -5.65
N ASP A 201 12.44 18.32 -6.53
CA ASP A 201 11.93 18.49 -7.89
C ASP A 201 10.38 18.68 -7.89
N ILE A 202 9.66 18.01 -8.78
CA ILE A 202 8.18 17.98 -8.75
C ILE A 202 7.63 17.30 -7.48
N GLY A 203 8.44 16.57 -6.73
CA GLY A 203 8.03 15.90 -5.49
C GLY A 203 7.53 16.87 -4.42
N ASP A 204 8.02 18.11 -4.36
CA ASP A 204 7.48 19.13 -3.45
C ASP A 204 6.03 19.48 -3.77
N LEU A 205 5.73 19.65 -5.07
CA LEU A 205 4.38 19.93 -5.54
C LEU A 205 3.44 18.72 -5.34
N LEU A 206 3.94 17.51 -5.59
CA LEU A 206 3.18 16.27 -5.38
C LEU A 206 2.95 15.96 -3.89
N ALA A 207 3.73 16.53 -2.97
CA ALA A 207 3.54 16.37 -1.53
C ALA A 207 2.40 17.25 -0.97
N GLU A 208 1.85 18.18 -1.76
CA GLU A 208 0.75 19.03 -1.38
C GLU A 208 -0.61 18.43 -1.77
N ASP A 209 -1.55 18.40 -0.81
CA ASP A 209 -2.93 17.93 -1.03
C ASP A 209 -3.66 18.78 -2.10
N ASN A 210 -3.31 20.06 -2.22
CA ASN A 210 -3.81 20.98 -3.25
C ASN A 210 -2.89 21.08 -4.48
N GLY A 211 -1.75 20.37 -4.51
CA GLY A 211 -0.71 20.49 -5.54
C GLY A 211 -1.22 20.23 -6.96
N LEU A 212 -2.25 19.39 -7.07
CA LEU A 212 -2.96 19.06 -8.30
C LEU A 212 -3.63 20.28 -8.97
N THR A 213 -4.07 21.27 -8.19
CA THR A 213 -4.72 22.49 -8.70
C THR A 213 -3.72 23.60 -9.06
N SER A 214 -2.49 23.49 -8.56
CA SER A 214 -1.41 24.47 -8.75
C SER A 214 -0.37 24.06 -9.78
N LEU A 215 -0.53 22.90 -10.41
CA LEU A 215 0.31 22.51 -11.54
C LEU A 215 0.19 23.57 -12.63
N PRO A 216 1.32 24.12 -13.14
CA PRO A 216 1.29 25.04 -14.26
C PRO A 216 0.97 24.25 -15.53
N ILE A 217 -0.28 23.82 -15.66
CA ILE A 217 -0.81 23.23 -16.88
C ILE A 217 -0.99 24.42 -17.83
N SER A 218 0.06 24.73 -18.60
CA SER A 218 -0.02 25.71 -19.67
C SER A 218 -1.09 25.24 -20.67
N SER A 219 -2.15 26.03 -20.81
CA SER A 219 -3.15 25.92 -21.86
C SER A 219 -2.54 26.04 -23.26
#